data_AF-A0A2E9H246-F1
#
_entry.id   AF-A0A2E9H246-F1
#
_cell.length_a   1.000
_cell.length_b   1.000
_cell.length_c   1.000
_cell.angle_alpha   90.00
_cell.angle_beta   90.00
_cell.angle_gamma   90.00
#
_symmetry.space_group_name_H-M   'P 1'
#
loop_
_entity.id
_entity.type
_entity.pdbx_description
1 polymer ?
#
loop_
_entity_poly.entity_id
_entity_poly.type
_entity_poly.pdbx_seq_one_letter_code
_entity_poly.pdbx_strand_id
1 'polypeptide(L)'
;MKTKLSLTASVLLTALLSTPIAQAANGCLTAPDENITKIYFANGVANTEADALHSLAYIKSAYRWDLADRDDERYEFNTAYNYTQGAVADIIEVFKQKKDEVGLEGINAEQLFWLIWRQKTSVDFVKSAIRAMTDIPNPDAIADRIDESVLAELFSTIEEKEAAVISDRERVNAAHESTYNADLISGKRVIVFAHSQGNLFTNEAVRTVILGKPERAKSIGVVNIATPANSVVNQSPYVTAYDDRVIGALRLLQPVLESNLDNDLGLIDDNRDWLNHSFIPGYFDQELPSRAVIDDAFWSYVDNLPYPGIEAGEGAIRASLTWGEQKDVDLHAFEPNGSHVYYVNTMGVSGKLDVDDRSQYGPENYVVACEDVELGTYEIGLNYFSGSAPANAKISIFLGNNETVTPKTVTLSEPLGRSGDASPQILFRVNVSEDESGQITYDVE
;
A
#
# COMPACT_ATOMS: atom_id res chain seq x y z
N MET A 1 -14.67 89.82 32.74
CA MET A 1 -15.25 88.45 32.75
C MET A 1 -15.91 88.25 31.40
N LYS A 2 -15.64 87.26 30.56
CA LYS A 2 -14.76 86.08 30.53
C LYS A 2 -14.50 85.83 29.03
N THR A 3 -13.28 86.07 28.57
CA THR A 3 -12.33 85.06 28.03
C THR A 3 -12.68 84.43 26.68
N LYS A 4 -11.83 84.78 25.70
CA LYS A 4 -11.46 84.08 24.47
C LYS A 4 -11.53 82.54 24.60
N LEU A 5 -11.84 81.85 23.49
CA LEU A 5 -10.97 80.78 23.00
C LEU A 5 -11.22 80.50 21.51
N SER A 6 -10.16 80.71 20.73
CA SER A 6 -9.96 80.22 19.37
C SER A 6 -9.88 78.70 19.41
N LEU A 7 -10.67 77.99 18.60
CA LEU A 7 -10.45 76.57 18.35
C LEU A 7 -10.07 76.37 16.89
N THR A 8 -8.77 76.23 16.67
CA THR A 8 -8.14 75.71 15.46
C THR A 8 -8.65 74.30 15.21
N ALA A 9 -9.31 74.07 14.08
CA ALA A 9 -9.65 72.74 13.60
C ALA A 9 -8.38 72.07 13.07
N SER A 10 -7.73 71.25 13.90
CA SER A 10 -6.76 70.28 13.42
C SER A 10 -7.51 69.18 12.67
N VAL A 11 -7.35 69.16 11.35
CA VAL A 11 -7.70 68.01 10.52
C VAL A 11 -6.71 66.90 10.88
N LEU A 12 -7.13 65.99 11.75
CA LEU A 12 -6.41 64.75 12.01
C LEU A 12 -6.72 63.81 10.84
N LEU A 13 -5.84 63.80 9.84
CA LEU A 13 -5.87 62.82 8.78
C LEU A 13 -5.42 61.48 9.38
N THR A 14 -6.36 60.70 9.92
CA THR A 14 -6.13 59.28 10.21
C THR A 14 -5.93 58.56 8.88
N ALA A 15 -4.66 58.44 8.48
CA ALA A 15 -4.25 57.45 7.50
C ALA A 15 -4.57 56.08 8.08
N LEU A 16 -5.69 55.50 7.66
CA LEU A 16 -5.96 54.07 7.78
C LEU A 16 -4.89 53.37 6.95
N LEU A 17 -3.79 52.98 7.60
CA LEU A 17 -2.91 51.93 7.11
C LEU A 17 -3.73 50.65 7.14
N SER A 18 -4.45 50.39 6.05
CA SER A 18 -4.88 49.03 5.72
C SER A 18 -3.60 48.26 5.43
N THR A 19 -3.07 47.56 6.43
CA THR A 19 -2.24 46.40 6.15
C THR A 19 -3.08 45.49 5.27
N PRO A 20 -2.66 45.11 4.05
CA PRO A 20 -3.29 43.99 3.39
C PRO A 20 -3.07 42.82 4.34
N ILE A 21 -4.16 42.35 4.96
CA ILE A 21 -4.19 40.99 5.47
C ILE A 21 -4.04 40.19 4.18
N ALA A 22 -2.87 39.61 3.95
CA ALA A 22 -2.73 38.57 2.94
C ALA A 22 -3.79 37.54 3.32
N GLN A 23 -4.85 37.47 2.52
CA GLN A 23 -5.85 36.45 2.70
C GLN A 23 -5.13 35.16 2.35
N ALA A 24 -4.86 34.32 3.36
CA ALA A 24 -4.32 32.99 3.12
C ALA A 24 -5.26 32.31 2.11
N ALA A 25 -4.75 32.10 0.90
CA ALA A 25 -5.47 31.34 -0.10
C ALA A 25 -5.48 29.90 0.40
N ASN A 26 -6.67 29.30 0.54
CA ASN A 26 -6.75 27.91 0.94
C ASN A 26 -6.28 27.07 -0.25
N GLY A 27 -5.08 26.50 -0.15
CA GLY A 27 -4.50 25.63 -1.20
C GLY A 27 -5.30 24.37 -1.45
N CYS A 28 -6.23 24.04 -0.56
CA CYS A 28 -6.92 22.78 -0.60
C CYS A 28 -8.39 22.92 -0.98
N LEU A 29 -8.90 21.89 -1.65
CA LEU A 29 -10.32 21.77 -1.90
C LEU A 29 -11.07 21.66 -0.57
N THR A 30 -12.22 22.34 -0.50
CA THR A 30 -13.31 21.90 0.38
C THR A 30 -13.81 20.54 -0.11
N ALA A 31 -14.34 19.69 0.78
CA ALA A 31 -14.79 18.29 0.54
C ALA A 31 -15.21 18.00 -0.92
N PRO A 32 -14.82 16.84 -1.49
CA PRO A 32 -14.93 16.62 -2.92
C PRO A 32 -16.39 16.66 -3.34
N ASP A 33 -16.67 17.18 -4.53
CA ASP A 33 -18.04 17.21 -5.09
C ASP A 33 -18.61 15.79 -5.31
N GLU A 34 -17.77 14.75 -5.29
CA GLU A 34 -18.12 13.34 -5.50
C GLU A 34 -17.32 12.40 -4.57
N ASN A 35 -17.99 11.39 -4.01
CA ASN A 35 -17.40 10.41 -3.08
C ASN A 35 -16.72 9.25 -3.83
N ILE A 36 -15.38 9.17 -3.80
CA ILE A 36 -14.61 8.16 -4.56
C ILE A 36 -14.21 6.94 -3.71
N THR A 37 -14.59 5.74 -4.15
CA THR A 37 -14.14 4.46 -3.58
C THR A 37 -13.10 3.79 -4.48
N LYS A 38 -11.96 3.43 -3.90
CA LYS A 38 -10.86 2.72 -4.55
C LYS A 38 -10.96 1.23 -4.21
N ILE A 39 -11.13 0.41 -5.23
CA ILE A 39 -11.24 -1.05 -5.13
C ILE A 39 -9.94 -1.66 -5.62
N TYR A 40 -9.23 -2.38 -4.74
CA TYR A 40 -7.97 -3.03 -5.02
C TYR A 40 -8.10 -4.54 -5.11
N PHE A 41 -7.35 -5.16 -6.01
CA PHE A 41 -7.12 -6.61 -6.00
C PHE A 41 -5.65 -6.92 -5.65
N ALA A 42 -5.44 -7.64 -4.55
CA ALA A 42 -4.15 -8.15 -4.11
C ALA A 42 -4.04 -9.66 -4.44
N ASN A 43 -3.20 -9.99 -5.42
CA ASN A 43 -3.08 -11.33 -5.99
C ASN A 43 -2.32 -12.32 -5.10
N GLY A 44 -2.46 -13.61 -5.39
CA GLY A 44 -1.71 -14.68 -4.74
C GLY A 44 -0.35 -14.95 -5.39
N VAL A 45 0.24 -16.08 -4.96
CA VAL A 45 1.50 -16.65 -5.46
C VAL A 45 1.42 -16.94 -6.96
N ALA A 46 2.53 -16.77 -7.67
CA ALA A 46 2.75 -17.19 -9.05
C ALA A 46 1.76 -16.57 -10.05
N ASN A 47 1.21 -15.40 -9.73
CA ASN A 47 0.40 -14.62 -10.66
C ASN A 47 1.26 -13.53 -11.31
N THR A 48 1.23 -13.47 -12.63
CA THR A 48 1.81 -12.33 -13.36
C THR A 48 0.92 -11.10 -13.20
N GLU A 49 1.44 -9.92 -13.55
CA GLU A 49 0.65 -8.69 -13.57
C GLU A 49 -0.58 -8.82 -14.49
N ALA A 50 -0.46 -9.55 -15.60
CA ALA A 50 -1.57 -9.84 -16.49
C ALA A 50 -2.66 -10.70 -15.82
N ASP A 51 -2.28 -11.67 -14.99
CA ASP A 51 -3.23 -12.50 -14.23
C ASP A 51 -3.95 -11.70 -13.14
N ALA A 52 -3.24 -10.79 -12.48
CA ALA A 52 -3.81 -9.88 -11.50
C ALA A 52 -4.82 -8.90 -12.16
N LEU A 53 -4.47 -8.34 -13.32
CA LEU A 53 -5.36 -7.50 -14.11
C LEU A 53 -6.58 -8.26 -14.63
N HIS A 54 -6.41 -9.52 -15.02
CA HIS A 54 -7.50 -10.38 -15.44
C HIS A 54 -8.49 -10.62 -14.29
N SER A 55 -8.00 -10.91 -13.09
CA SER A 55 -8.81 -11.05 -11.88
C SER A 55 -9.55 -9.77 -11.52
N LEU A 56 -8.86 -8.62 -11.58
CA LEU A 56 -9.48 -7.30 -11.38
C LEU A 56 -10.59 -7.01 -12.41
N ALA A 57 -10.40 -7.41 -13.67
CA ALA A 57 -11.40 -7.24 -14.71
C ALA A 57 -12.66 -8.08 -14.44
N TYR A 58 -12.53 -9.26 -13.84
CA TYR A 58 -13.66 -10.07 -13.39
C TYR A 58 -14.42 -9.40 -12.24
N ILE A 59 -13.71 -8.88 -11.23
CA ILE A 59 -14.30 -8.08 -10.14
C ILE A 59 -15.06 -6.88 -10.71
N LYS A 60 -14.43 -6.11 -11.60
CA LYS A 60 -15.07 -4.95 -12.24
C LYS A 60 -16.31 -5.36 -13.04
N SER A 61 -16.24 -6.43 -13.81
CA SER A 61 -17.37 -6.89 -14.64
C SER A 61 -18.54 -7.36 -13.79
N ALA A 62 -18.26 -7.94 -12.62
CA ALA A 62 -19.27 -8.38 -11.68
C ALA A 62 -20.07 -7.23 -11.06
N TYR A 63 -19.43 -6.10 -10.72
CA TYR A 63 -20.08 -5.05 -9.93
C TYR A 63 -20.38 -3.75 -10.69
N ARG A 64 -19.77 -3.51 -11.86
CA ARG A 64 -19.83 -2.21 -12.54
C ARG A 64 -21.23 -1.69 -12.83
N TRP A 65 -22.21 -2.57 -13.06
CA TRP A 65 -23.57 -2.16 -13.40
C TRP A 65 -24.32 -1.70 -12.17
N ASP A 66 -24.28 -2.49 -11.09
CA ASP A 66 -24.91 -2.14 -9.81
C ASP A 66 -24.27 -0.90 -9.16
N LEU A 67 -22.97 -0.69 -9.37
CA LEU A 67 -22.26 0.50 -8.91
C LEU A 67 -22.55 1.75 -9.74
N ALA A 68 -22.91 1.61 -11.02
CA ALA A 68 -23.21 2.74 -11.89
C ALA A 68 -24.55 3.42 -11.57
N ASP A 69 -25.45 2.73 -10.85
CA ASP A 69 -26.74 3.25 -10.41
C ASP A 69 -26.65 4.12 -9.14
N ARG A 70 -25.43 4.38 -8.64
CA ARG A 70 -25.17 5.24 -7.47
C ARG A 70 -24.75 6.64 -7.90
N ASP A 71 -25.71 7.56 -7.95
CA ASP A 71 -25.57 8.91 -8.50
C ASP A 71 -24.54 9.83 -7.81
N ASP A 72 -24.11 9.51 -6.59
CA ASP A 72 -23.20 10.35 -5.77
C ASP A 72 -21.83 9.68 -5.46
N GLU A 73 -21.56 8.50 -6.02
CA GLU A 73 -20.34 7.73 -5.74
C GLU A 73 -19.64 7.26 -7.01
N ARG A 74 -18.31 7.40 -7.03
CA ARG A 74 -17.46 6.89 -8.10
C ARG A 74 -16.59 5.76 -7.62
N TYR A 75 -16.40 4.75 -8.47
CA TYR A 75 -15.63 3.55 -8.14
C TYR A 75 -14.47 3.35 -9.12
N GLU A 76 -13.26 3.18 -8.58
CA GLU A 76 -12.05 2.96 -9.38
C GLU A 76 -11.38 1.64 -9.01
N PHE A 77 -11.09 0.82 -10.01
CA PHE A 77 -10.54 -0.52 -9.86
C PHE A 77 -9.05 -0.52 -10.18
N ASN A 78 -8.23 -1.00 -9.26
CA ASN A 78 -6.77 -0.98 -9.35
C ASN A 78 -6.18 -2.31 -8.83
N THR A 79 -4.94 -2.62 -9.22
CA THR A 79 -4.19 -3.74 -8.63
C THR A 79 -3.37 -3.25 -7.45
N ALA A 80 -3.29 -4.07 -6.40
CA ALA A 80 -2.28 -4.00 -5.36
C ALA A 80 -1.36 -5.21 -5.59
N TYR A 81 -0.52 -5.09 -6.61
CA TYR A 81 0.18 -6.24 -7.18
C TYR A 81 1.32 -6.74 -6.29
N ASN A 82 1.23 -8.01 -5.90
CA ASN A 82 2.31 -8.74 -5.24
C ASN A 82 3.22 -9.34 -6.32
N TYR A 83 4.48 -8.91 -6.34
CA TYR A 83 5.47 -9.39 -7.32
C TYR A 83 5.71 -10.89 -7.14
N THR A 84 5.85 -11.62 -8.26
CA THR A 84 6.25 -13.03 -8.27
C THR A 84 7.66 -13.18 -8.82
N GLN A 85 8.47 -14.03 -8.19
CA GLN A 85 9.77 -14.48 -8.74
C GLN A 85 9.76 -15.97 -9.11
N GLY A 86 8.55 -16.47 -9.38
CA GLY A 86 8.23 -17.88 -9.64
C GLY A 86 7.79 -18.61 -8.37
N ALA A 87 6.98 -19.65 -8.56
CA ALA A 87 6.25 -20.35 -7.48
C ALA A 87 7.10 -20.76 -6.27
N VAL A 88 8.37 -21.12 -6.46
CA VAL A 88 9.28 -21.51 -5.36
C VAL A 88 9.62 -20.33 -4.46
N ALA A 89 9.87 -19.14 -5.02
CA ALA A 89 10.22 -17.93 -4.25
C ALA A 89 9.04 -17.46 -3.41
N ASP A 90 7.87 -17.45 -4.02
CA ASP A 90 6.61 -17.02 -3.40
C ASP A 90 6.18 -17.99 -2.27
N ILE A 91 6.44 -19.30 -2.40
CA ILE A 91 6.23 -20.26 -1.31
C ILE A 91 7.15 -19.96 -0.12
N ILE A 92 8.45 -19.69 -0.35
CA ILE A 92 9.40 -19.30 0.70
C ILE A 92 8.88 -18.05 1.43
N GLU A 93 8.39 -17.08 0.66
CA GLU A 93 7.86 -15.84 1.19
C GLU A 93 6.64 -16.06 2.09
N VAL A 94 5.68 -16.90 1.69
CA VAL A 94 4.54 -17.30 2.55
C VAL A 94 5.04 -17.83 3.90
N PHE A 95 6.02 -18.75 3.90
CA PHE A 95 6.57 -19.29 5.17
C PHE A 95 7.25 -18.21 6.01
N LYS A 96 7.97 -17.26 5.39
CA LYS A 96 8.59 -16.12 6.10
C LYS A 96 7.57 -15.15 6.68
N GLN A 97 6.51 -14.82 5.95
CA GLN A 97 5.43 -13.96 6.43
C GLN A 97 4.69 -14.60 7.62
N LYS A 98 4.48 -15.92 7.58
CA LYS A 98 3.89 -16.68 8.70
C LYS A 98 4.76 -16.65 9.97
N LYS A 99 6.08 -16.58 9.86
CA LYS A 99 6.99 -16.40 11.01
C LYS A 99 6.66 -15.11 11.78
N ASP A 100 6.53 -14.00 11.07
CA ASP A 100 6.31 -12.69 11.68
C ASP A 100 4.91 -12.57 12.30
N GLU A 101 3.94 -13.32 11.76
CA GLU A 101 2.57 -13.38 12.28
C GLU A 101 2.44 -14.13 13.62
N VAL A 102 3.31 -15.11 13.91
CA VAL A 102 3.19 -16.00 15.09
C VAL A 102 4.05 -15.54 16.29
N GLY A 103 4.96 -14.57 16.11
CA GLY A 103 5.67 -13.93 17.23
C GLY A 103 6.51 -14.86 18.10
N LEU A 104 7.15 -15.88 17.51
CA LEU A 104 7.96 -16.85 18.25
C LEU A 104 9.31 -16.24 18.68
N GLU A 105 9.37 -15.69 19.89
CA GLU A 105 10.64 -15.33 20.55
C GLU A 105 11.40 -16.62 20.95
N GLY A 106 12.63 -16.78 20.46
CA GLY A 106 13.63 -17.70 21.04
C GLY A 106 14.10 -18.88 20.18
N ILE A 107 13.45 -19.16 19.04
CA ILE A 107 13.97 -20.04 17.98
C ILE A 107 13.60 -19.34 16.67
N ASN A 108 14.58 -18.86 15.89
CA ASN A 108 14.22 -18.16 14.65
C ASN A 108 13.58 -19.17 13.67
N ALA A 109 12.64 -18.75 12.80
CA ALA A 109 12.04 -19.72 11.88
C ALA A 109 13.04 -20.28 10.87
N GLU A 110 14.19 -19.61 10.67
CA GLU A 110 15.35 -20.23 10.05
C GLU A 110 15.82 -21.46 10.81
N GLN A 111 15.93 -21.44 12.15
CA GLN A 111 16.31 -22.56 12.99
C GLN A 111 15.18 -23.57 13.11
N LEU A 112 13.91 -23.17 13.10
CA LEU A 112 12.79 -24.11 13.10
C LEU A 112 12.63 -24.79 11.74
N PHE A 113 12.73 -24.04 10.63
CA PHE A 113 12.89 -24.54 9.26
C PHE A 113 14.12 -25.44 9.22
N TRP A 114 15.30 -24.94 9.57
CA TRP A 114 16.52 -25.72 9.68
C TRP A 114 16.45 -26.85 10.70
N LEU A 115 15.55 -26.91 11.69
CA LEU A 115 15.42 -28.02 12.66
C LEU A 115 14.46 -29.10 12.15
N ILE A 116 13.28 -28.71 11.67
CA ILE A 116 12.31 -29.58 10.98
C ILE A 116 12.98 -30.19 9.75
N TRP A 117 13.90 -29.45 9.13
CA TRP A 117 14.49 -29.80 7.85
C TRP A 117 15.96 -30.31 8.01
N ARG A 118 16.79 -29.91 9.01
CA ARG A 118 18.02 -30.67 9.38
C ARG A 118 17.72 -32.04 9.93
N GLN A 119 16.56 -32.23 10.56
CA GLN A 119 16.12 -33.59 10.87
C GLN A 119 15.90 -34.43 9.61
N LYS A 120 16.03 -33.82 8.41
CA LYS A 120 15.69 -34.37 7.11
C LYS A 120 14.29 -34.95 7.23
N THR A 121 13.25 -34.14 7.01
CA THR A 121 12.01 -34.74 6.52
C THR A 121 12.42 -35.58 5.32
N SER A 122 12.43 -36.89 5.52
CA SER A 122 12.95 -37.80 4.51
C SER A 122 12.10 -37.57 3.26
N VAL A 123 12.68 -37.86 2.09
CA VAL A 123 11.88 -38.00 0.88
C VAL A 123 10.62 -38.84 1.17
N ASP A 124 10.72 -39.82 2.07
CA ASP A 124 9.60 -40.63 2.54
C ASP A 124 8.54 -39.85 3.32
N PHE A 125 8.89 -38.85 4.15
CA PHE A 125 7.90 -38.00 4.82
C PHE A 125 7.13 -37.14 3.82
N VAL A 126 7.83 -36.49 2.88
CA VAL A 126 7.22 -35.66 1.83
C VAL A 126 6.34 -36.51 0.92
N LYS A 127 6.84 -37.67 0.50
CA LYS A 127 6.06 -38.68 -0.23
C LYS A 127 4.85 -39.13 0.58
N SER A 128 4.98 -39.37 1.88
CA SER A 128 3.88 -39.80 2.73
C SER A 128 2.81 -38.72 2.88
N ALA A 129 3.20 -37.45 2.99
CA ALA A 129 2.27 -36.33 2.99
C ALA A 129 1.51 -36.21 1.67
N ILE A 130 2.21 -36.32 0.53
CA ILE A 130 1.58 -36.31 -0.81
C ILE A 130 0.65 -37.52 -0.99
N ARG A 131 1.07 -38.71 -0.56
CA ARG A 131 0.27 -39.95 -0.63
C ARG A 131 -0.93 -39.94 0.30
N ALA A 132 -0.85 -39.23 1.43
CA ALA A 132 -1.97 -39.05 2.35
C ALA A 132 -3.04 -38.09 1.82
N MET A 133 -2.73 -37.31 0.78
CA MET A 133 -3.69 -36.46 0.08
C MET A 133 -4.44 -37.29 -0.97
N THR A 134 -5.40 -38.11 -0.51
CA THR A 134 -6.18 -39.03 -1.36
C THR A 134 -7.01 -38.34 -2.45
N ASP A 135 -7.17 -37.02 -2.34
CA ASP A 135 -7.99 -36.20 -3.24
C ASP A 135 -7.20 -35.74 -4.48
N ILE A 136 -5.88 -35.91 -4.49
CA ILE A 136 -5.00 -35.72 -5.65
C ILE A 136 -5.05 -37.01 -6.50
N PRO A 137 -5.50 -37.01 -7.78
CA PRO A 137 -5.26 -38.14 -8.66
C PRO A 137 -3.81 -38.51 -8.82
N ASN A 138 -3.61 -39.81 -8.64
CA ASN A 138 -2.33 -40.48 -8.71
C ASN A 138 -1.28 -39.83 -7.78
N PRO A 139 -1.58 -39.70 -6.48
CA PRO A 139 -0.67 -39.08 -5.51
C PRO A 139 0.59 -39.92 -5.36
N ASP A 140 0.48 -41.23 -5.58
CA ASP A 140 1.61 -42.16 -5.66
C ASP A 140 2.58 -41.81 -6.78
N ALA A 141 2.10 -41.54 -8.00
CA ALA A 141 2.99 -41.19 -9.12
C ALA A 141 3.66 -39.82 -8.95
N ILE A 142 3.01 -38.87 -8.27
CA ILE A 142 3.60 -37.56 -7.96
C ILE A 142 4.65 -37.73 -6.87
N ALA A 143 4.30 -38.45 -5.79
CA ALA A 143 5.23 -38.78 -4.72
C ALA A 143 6.48 -39.47 -5.29
N ASP A 144 6.31 -40.47 -6.17
CA ASP A 144 7.41 -41.25 -6.75
C ASP A 144 8.37 -40.43 -7.63
N ARG A 145 7.93 -39.27 -8.14
CA ARG A 145 8.77 -38.33 -8.91
C ARG A 145 9.58 -37.39 -8.03
N ILE A 146 9.31 -37.31 -6.74
CA ILE A 146 10.12 -36.57 -5.79
C ILE A 146 11.25 -37.48 -5.32
N ASP A 147 12.49 -37.05 -5.51
CA ASP A 147 13.66 -37.72 -4.99
C ASP A 147 14.58 -36.75 -4.24
N GLU A 148 15.68 -37.27 -3.71
CA GLU A 148 16.64 -36.47 -2.94
C GLU A 148 17.26 -35.35 -3.79
N SER A 149 17.35 -35.51 -5.12
CA SER A 149 17.92 -34.52 -6.03
C SER A 149 16.95 -33.38 -6.32
N VAL A 150 15.66 -33.68 -6.51
CA VAL A 150 14.60 -32.67 -6.65
C VAL A 150 14.49 -31.82 -5.38
N LEU A 151 14.55 -32.46 -4.21
CA LEU A 151 14.59 -31.75 -2.94
C LEU A 151 15.87 -30.92 -2.82
N ALA A 152 17.04 -31.48 -3.12
CA ALA A 152 18.30 -30.74 -3.08
C ALA A 152 18.35 -29.52 -4.03
N GLU A 153 17.75 -29.63 -5.21
CA GLU A 153 17.63 -28.53 -6.18
C GLU A 153 16.71 -27.42 -5.66
N LEU A 154 15.54 -27.80 -5.12
CA LEU A 154 14.63 -26.87 -4.44
C LEU A 154 15.34 -26.13 -3.30
N PHE A 155 16.14 -26.86 -2.52
CA PHE A 155 16.90 -26.35 -1.38
C PHE A 155 18.01 -25.38 -1.78
N SER A 156 18.74 -25.69 -2.85
CA SER A 156 19.73 -24.77 -3.42
C SER A 156 19.09 -23.50 -3.99
N THR A 157 17.90 -23.62 -4.58
CA THR A 157 17.13 -22.49 -5.09
C THR A 157 16.63 -21.58 -3.96
N ILE A 158 16.30 -22.16 -2.81
CA ILE A 158 15.87 -21.43 -1.61
C ILE A 158 17.03 -20.58 -1.05
N GLU A 159 18.23 -21.17 -0.91
CA GLU A 159 19.42 -20.44 -0.45
C GLU A 159 19.82 -19.31 -1.41
N GLU A 160 19.65 -19.51 -2.72
CA GLU A 160 19.94 -18.49 -3.73
C GLU A 160 18.92 -17.33 -3.73
N LYS A 161 17.62 -17.63 -3.54
CA LYS A 161 16.54 -16.63 -3.65
C LYS A 161 16.16 -15.95 -2.34
N GLU A 162 16.74 -16.38 -1.22
CA GLU A 162 16.40 -15.90 0.13
C GLU A 162 16.49 -14.38 0.32
N ALA A 163 17.56 -13.75 -0.15
CA ALA A 163 17.76 -12.30 -0.02
C ALA A 163 16.81 -11.51 -0.92
N ALA A 164 16.61 -11.97 -2.16
CA ALA A 164 15.69 -11.36 -3.12
C ALA A 164 14.23 -11.40 -2.62
N VAL A 165 13.83 -12.48 -1.92
CA VAL A 165 12.49 -12.59 -1.32
C VAL A 165 12.27 -11.59 -0.18
N ILE A 166 13.30 -11.29 0.64
CA ILE A 166 13.14 -10.34 1.77
C ILE A 166 12.94 -8.91 1.25
N SER A 167 13.73 -8.48 0.27
CA SER A 167 13.62 -7.11 -0.24
C SER A 167 12.41 -6.89 -1.15
N ASP A 168 11.95 -7.93 -1.84
CA ASP A 168 10.68 -7.86 -2.58
C ASP A 168 9.49 -7.67 -1.62
N ARG A 169 9.49 -8.40 -0.50
CA ARG A 169 8.46 -8.29 0.52
C ARG A 169 8.33 -6.87 1.08
N GLU A 170 9.43 -6.29 1.50
CA GLU A 170 9.46 -4.93 2.08
C GLU A 170 9.04 -3.89 1.03
N ARG A 171 9.44 -4.08 -0.24
CA ARG A 171 9.00 -3.23 -1.35
C ARG A 171 7.48 -3.31 -1.58
N VAL A 172 6.89 -4.50 -1.56
CA VAL A 172 5.44 -4.69 -1.77
C VAL A 172 4.66 -4.06 -0.62
N ASN A 173 5.04 -4.34 0.63
CA ASN A 173 4.37 -3.78 1.80
C ASN A 173 4.41 -2.25 1.81
N ALA A 174 5.59 -1.65 1.56
CA ALA A 174 5.72 -0.20 1.48
C ALA A 174 4.90 0.40 0.33
N ALA A 175 4.83 -0.28 -0.82
CA ALA A 175 4.02 0.15 -1.95
C ALA A 175 2.51 0.10 -1.65
N HIS A 176 2.03 -0.97 -1.01
CA HIS A 176 0.63 -1.12 -0.61
C HIS A 176 0.23 -0.09 0.45
N GLU A 177 1.05 0.05 1.49
CA GLU A 177 0.86 1.05 2.53
C GLU A 177 0.78 2.46 1.93
N SER A 178 1.78 2.85 1.13
CA SER A 178 1.83 4.16 0.48
C SER A 178 0.59 4.42 -0.36
N THR A 179 0.14 3.42 -1.14
CA THR A 179 -1.04 3.52 -2.01
C THR A 179 -2.33 3.69 -1.21
N TYR A 180 -2.58 2.84 -0.23
CA TYR A 180 -3.80 2.91 0.59
C TYR A 180 -3.84 4.20 1.41
N ASN A 181 -2.69 4.58 1.99
CA ASN A 181 -2.57 5.80 2.78
C ASN A 181 -2.84 7.05 1.94
N ALA A 182 -2.28 7.12 0.73
CA ALA A 182 -2.52 8.20 -0.21
C ALA A 182 -4.01 8.42 -0.51
N ASP A 183 -4.72 7.34 -0.85
CA ASP A 183 -6.14 7.45 -1.18
C ASP A 183 -7.00 7.84 0.02
N LEU A 184 -6.71 7.30 1.21
CA LEU A 184 -7.44 7.62 2.44
C LEU A 184 -7.27 9.09 2.84
N ILE A 185 -6.06 9.65 2.71
CA ILE A 185 -5.77 11.07 2.99
C ILE A 185 -6.54 11.98 2.02
N SER A 186 -6.62 11.54 0.77
CA SER A 186 -7.40 12.15 -0.31
C SER A 186 -8.94 12.10 -0.12
N GLY A 187 -9.42 11.68 1.05
CA GLY A 187 -10.85 11.54 1.36
C GLY A 187 -11.52 10.35 0.65
N LYS A 188 -10.73 9.45 0.03
CA LYS A 188 -11.26 8.30 -0.69
C LYS A 188 -11.42 7.12 0.25
N ARG A 189 -12.46 6.33 0.02
CA ARG A 189 -12.69 5.06 0.71
C ARG A 189 -11.90 3.94 0.04
N VAL A 190 -11.34 3.00 0.79
CA VAL A 190 -10.55 1.88 0.24
C VAL A 190 -11.20 0.53 0.55
N ILE A 191 -11.33 -0.33 -0.46
CA ILE A 191 -11.78 -1.73 -0.31
C ILE A 191 -10.78 -2.65 -1.01
N VAL A 192 -10.25 -3.66 -0.33
CA VAL A 192 -9.25 -4.59 -0.88
C VAL A 192 -9.81 -6.01 -0.96
N PHE A 193 -9.78 -6.61 -2.15
CA PHE A 193 -9.95 -8.04 -2.34
C PHE A 193 -8.58 -8.70 -2.27
N ALA A 194 -8.33 -9.48 -1.22
CA ALA A 194 -7.06 -10.16 -1.01
C ALA A 194 -7.21 -11.66 -1.21
N HIS A 195 -6.41 -12.25 -2.10
CA HIS A 195 -6.45 -13.69 -2.39
C HIS A 195 -5.14 -14.38 -1.98
N SER A 196 -5.24 -15.56 -1.36
CA SER A 196 -4.09 -16.40 -1.00
C SER A 196 -3.00 -15.61 -0.25
N GLN A 197 -1.73 -15.67 -0.68
CA GLN A 197 -0.63 -14.89 -0.09
C GLN A 197 -0.91 -13.39 -0.02
N GLY A 198 -1.72 -12.82 -0.92
CA GLY A 198 -2.08 -11.41 -0.88
C GLY A 198 -2.76 -10.96 0.41
N ASN A 199 -3.35 -11.89 1.16
CA ASN A 199 -3.87 -11.61 2.50
C ASN A 199 -2.75 -11.24 3.51
N LEU A 200 -1.55 -11.83 3.40
CA LEU A 200 -0.44 -11.56 4.31
C LEU A 200 0.09 -10.13 4.12
N PHE A 201 0.34 -9.74 2.86
CA PHE A 201 0.71 -8.37 2.49
C PHE A 201 -0.37 -7.35 2.85
N THR A 202 -1.63 -7.67 2.55
CA THR A 202 -2.76 -6.77 2.85
C THR A 202 -2.93 -6.59 4.36
N ASN A 203 -2.83 -7.67 5.15
CA ASN A 203 -2.91 -7.59 6.61
C ASN A 203 -1.83 -6.68 7.19
N GLU A 204 -0.60 -6.77 6.69
CA GLU A 204 0.53 -5.95 7.15
C GLU A 204 0.35 -4.48 6.75
N ALA A 205 0.14 -4.20 5.46
CA ALA A 205 -0.03 -2.84 4.95
C ALA A 205 -1.22 -2.11 5.61
N VAL A 206 -2.38 -2.77 5.71
CA VAL A 206 -3.57 -2.18 6.35
C VAL A 206 -3.35 -1.97 7.85
N ARG A 207 -2.63 -2.88 8.53
CA ARG A 207 -2.27 -2.69 9.93
C ARG A 207 -1.40 -1.45 10.10
N THR A 208 -0.40 -1.23 9.25
CA THR A 208 0.46 -0.04 9.32
C THR A 208 -0.34 1.23 9.09
N VAL A 209 -1.23 1.26 8.08
CA VAL A 209 -2.14 2.38 7.82
C VAL A 209 -3.00 2.73 9.04
N ILE A 210 -3.56 1.72 9.71
CA ILE A 210 -4.40 1.90 10.91
C ILE A 210 -3.57 2.32 12.13
N LEU A 211 -2.37 1.75 12.31
CA LEU A 211 -1.48 2.14 13.42
C LEU A 211 -1.03 3.60 13.29
N GLY A 212 -0.78 4.07 12.06
CA GLY A 212 -0.47 5.46 11.80
C GLY A 212 -1.63 6.41 12.09
N LYS A 213 -2.88 5.94 11.86
CA LYS A 213 -4.10 6.75 12.05
C LYS A 213 -5.33 5.88 12.35
N PRO A 214 -5.65 5.59 13.63
CA PRO A 214 -6.65 4.57 14.02
C PRO A 214 -8.06 4.75 13.45
N GLU A 215 -8.48 5.99 13.18
CA GLU A 215 -9.76 6.31 12.55
C GLU A 215 -9.88 5.76 11.13
N ARG A 216 -8.76 5.53 10.43
CA ARG A 216 -8.75 4.94 9.08
C ARG A 216 -9.32 3.52 9.07
N ALA A 217 -9.34 2.82 10.20
CA ALA A 217 -10.01 1.52 10.32
C ALA A 217 -11.51 1.55 9.97
N LYS A 218 -12.12 2.74 9.94
CA LYS A 218 -13.51 2.96 9.51
C LYS A 218 -13.65 3.26 8.02
N SER A 219 -12.55 3.43 7.30
CA SER A 219 -12.55 3.89 5.90
C SER A 219 -11.73 2.99 4.97
N ILE A 220 -11.17 1.90 5.51
CA ILE A 220 -10.57 0.79 4.76
C ILE A 220 -11.20 -0.56 5.15
N GLY A 221 -11.61 -1.34 4.15
CA GLY A 221 -12.17 -2.69 4.32
C GLY A 221 -11.38 -3.73 3.52
N VAL A 222 -11.32 -4.98 4.03
CA VAL A 222 -10.66 -6.10 3.35
C VAL A 222 -11.63 -7.27 3.21
N VAL A 223 -11.70 -7.88 2.02
CA VAL A 223 -12.37 -9.16 1.77
C VAL A 223 -11.28 -10.21 1.60
N ASN A 224 -11.15 -11.09 2.59
CA ASN A 224 -10.06 -12.06 2.65
C ASN A 224 -10.49 -13.39 2.02
N ILE A 225 -9.77 -13.85 1.00
CA ILE A 225 -10.18 -15.01 0.19
C ILE A 225 -9.02 -16.00 0.19
N ALA A 226 -9.30 -17.26 0.56
CA ALA A 226 -8.31 -18.32 0.68
C ALA A 226 -7.11 -17.91 1.56
N THR A 227 -7.36 -17.29 2.71
CA THR A 227 -6.26 -16.67 3.49
C THR A 227 -5.36 -17.73 4.17
N PRO A 228 -4.03 -17.67 3.98
CA PRO A 228 -3.08 -18.46 4.75
C PRO A 228 -2.75 -17.81 6.11
N ALA A 229 -3.26 -16.62 6.40
CA ALA A 229 -3.00 -15.91 7.66
C ALA A 229 -3.65 -16.64 8.86
N ASN A 230 -3.07 -16.52 10.05
CA ASN A 230 -3.62 -17.01 11.31
C ASN A 230 -4.68 -16.07 11.89
N SER A 231 -4.72 -14.84 11.37
CA SER A 231 -5.68 -13.81 11.71
C SER A 231 -5.89 -12.87 10.53
N VAL A 232 -6.99 -12.11 10.56
CA VAL A 232 -7.30 -11.09 9.56
C VAL A 232 -7.32 -9.73 10.23
N VAL A 233 -6.82 -8.71 9.53
CA VAL A 233 -6.79 -7.34 10.04
C VAL A 233 -8.20 -6.84 10.33
N ASN A 234 -8.38 -6.13 11.45
CA ASN A 234 -9.65 -5.51 11.86
C ASN A 234 -10.86 -6.47 11.95
N GLN A 235 -10.64 -7.76 12.18
CA GLN A 235 -11.71 -8.79 12.14
C GLN A 235 -12.49 -8.78 10.82
N SER A 236 -11.81 -8.42 9.73
CA SER A 236 -12.41 -8.34 8.40
C SER A 236 -13.02 -9.69 7.97
N PRO A 237 -14.07 -9.71 7.14
CA PRO A 237 -14.64 -10.95 6.62
C PRO A 237 -13.60 -11.78 5.88
N TYR A 238 -13.74 -13.11 6.00
CA TYR A 238 -12.92 -14.04 5.26
C TYR A 238 -13.72 -15.23 4.77
N VAL A 239 -13.29 -15.81 3.65
CA VAL A 239 -13.81 -17.05 3.09
C VAL A 239 -12.66 -17.97 2.71
N THR A 240 -12.69 -19.19 3.22
CA THR A 240 -11.73 -20.24 2.89
C THR A 240 -12.49 -21.56 2.78
N ALA A 241 -12.43 -22.18 1.61
CA ALA A 241 -13.15 -23.42 1.35
C ALA A 241 -12.54 -24.61 2.12
N TYR A 242 -13.35 -25.60 2.48
CA TYR A 242 -12.89 -26.84 3.12
C TYR A 242 -12.05 -27.71 2.18
N ASP A 243 -12.36 -27.66 0.88
CA ASP A 243 -11.72 -28.45 -0.18
C ASP A 243 -10.59 -27.70 -0.89
N ASP A 244 -10.22 -26.50 -0.42
CA ASP A 244 -9.03 -25.79 -0.86
C ASP A 244 -7.76 -26.57 -0.48
N ARG A 245 -7.14 -27.19 -1.48
CA ARG A 245 -6.02 -28.11 -1.27
C ARG A 245 -4.73 -27.39 -0.88
N VAL A 246 -4.58 -26.13 -1.27
CA VAL A 246 -3.39 -25.33 -0.92
C VAL A 246 -3.45 -24.94 0.55
N ILE A 247 -4.57 -24.37 0.99
CA ILE A 247 -4.73 -23.98 2.40
C ILE A 247 -4.83 -25.21 3.30
N GLY A 248 -5.47 -26.29 2.85
CA GLY A 248 -5.49 -27.58 3.54
C GLY A 248 -4.08 -28.13 3.79
N ALA A 249 -3.21 -28.10 2.78
CA ALA A 249 -1.82 -28.52 2.92
C ALA A 249 -1.01 -27.60 3.86
N LEU A 250 -1.17 -26.27 3.74
CA LEU A 250 -0.49 -25.31 4.60
C LEU A 250 -0.89 -25.48 6.08
N ARG A 251 -2.16 -25.80 6.37
CA ARG A 251 -2.67 -26.04 7.73
C ARG A 251 -1.97 -27.18 8.45
N LEU A 252 -1.44 -28.17 7.73
CA LEU A 252 -0.66 -29.27 8.32
C LEU A 252 0.71 -28.83 8.82
N LEU A 253 1.23 -27.72 8.29
CA LEU A 253 2.59 -27.26 8.51
C LEU A 253 2.66 -26.01 9.37
N GLN A 254 1.65 -25.15 9.33
CA GLN A 254 1.61 -23.85 9.99
C GLN A 254 0.21 -23.53 10.51
N PRO A 255 0.06 -22.73 11.59
CA PRO A 255 -1.23 -22.22 12.02
C PRO A 255 -1.83 -21.32 10.94
N VAL A 256 -3.02 -21.62 10.43
CA VAL A 256 -3.79 -20.81 9.49
C VAL A 256 -5.23 -20.70 9.99
N LEU A 257 -5.98 -19.69 9.55
CA LEU A 257 -7.40 -19.59 9.86
C LEU A 257 -8.15 -20.84 9.38
N GLU A 258 -9.15 -21.24 10.18
CA GLU A 258 -9.97 -22.40 9.86
C GLU A 258 -10.80 -22.14 8.61
N SER A 259 -10.90 -23.16 7.75
CA SER A 259 -11.85 -23.15 6.63
C SER A 259 -13.27 -23.01 7.18
N ASN A 260 -14.10 -22.23 6.49
CA ASN A 260 -15.39 -21.79 7.02
C ASN A 260 -16.55 -21.96 6.02
N LEU A 261 -16.30 -22.58 4.87
CA LEU A 261 -17.28 -22.72 3.81
C LEU A 261 -17.06 -23.99 3.00
N ASP A 262 -18.15 -24.59 2.55
CA ASP A 262 -18.14 -25.63 1.54
C ASP A 262 -18.39 -25.02 0.15
N ASN A 263 -17.44 -25.20 -0.77
CA ASN A 263 -17.54 -24.76 -2.17
C ASN A 263 -17.81 -25.94 -3.12
N ASP A 264 -17.89 -27.17 -2.62
CA ASP A 264 -18.20 -28.33 -3.45
C ASP A 264 -19.69 -28.31 -3.83
N LEU A 265 -19.95 -28.15 -5.13
CA LEU A 265 -21.31 -28.17 -5.68
C LEU A 265 -21.86 -29.59 -5.82
N GLY A 266 -21.05 -30.63 -5.63
CA GLY A 266 -21.46 -32.04 -5.67
C GLY A 266 -21.97 -32.52 -7.04
N LEU A 267 -21.69 -31.80 -8.12
CA LEU A 267 -22.19 -32.09 -9.47
C LEU A 267 -21.15 -32.78 -10.36
N ILE A 268 -21.66 -33.58 -11.29
CA ILE A 268 -20.90 -34.05 -12.46
C ILE A 268 -20.63 -32.79 -13.30
N ASP A 269 -19.34 -32.44 -13.51
CA ASP A 269 -18.84 -31.20 -14.17
C ASP A 269 -18.36 -30.09 -13.21
N ASP A 270 -17.54 -30.44 -12.20
CA ASP A 270 -16.75 -29.46 -11.42
C ASP A 270 -15.68 -28.82 -12.32
N ASN A 271 -15.95 -27.59 -12.77
CA ASN A 271 -15.08 -26.82 -13.66
C ASN A 271 -14.00 -26.02 -12.91
N ARG A 272 -13.88 -26.21 -11.59
CA ARG A 272 -12.88 -25.53 -10.77
C ARG A 272 -11.46 -26.00 -11.09
N ASP A 273 -10.48 -25.19 -10.71
CA ASP A 273 -9.09 -25.58 -10.88
C ASP A 273 -8.76 -26.79 -10.03
N TRP A 274 -7.80 -27.59 -10.48
CA TRP A 274 -7.31 -28.79 -9.79
C TRP A 274 -7.09 -28.67 -8.27
N LEU A 275 -6.70 -27.49 -7.78
CA LEU A 275 -6.40 -27.25 -6.38
C LEU A 275 -7.58 -26.66 -5.60
N ASN A 276 -8.68 -26.32 -6.28
CA ASN A 276 -9.81 -25.54 -5.76
C ASN A 276 -9.33 -24.27 -5.03
N HIS A 277 -8.28 -23.62 -5.55
CA HIS A 277 -7.59 -22.53 -4.85
C HIS A 277 -7.55 -21.23 -5.66
N SER A 278 -7.63 -21.31 -6.99
CA SER A 278 -7.47 -20.12 -7.84
C SER A 278 -8.59 -19.12 -7.57
N PHE A 279 -8.29 -17.82 -7.66
CA PHE A 279 -9.26 -16.77 -7.29
C PHE A 279 -10.59 -16.89 -8.05
N ILE A 280 -10.55 -16.94 -9.39
CA ILE A 280 -11.77 -16.98 -10.21
C ILE A 280 -12.48 -18.34 -10.09
N PRO A 281 -11.92 -19.45 -10.62
CA PRO A 281 -12.66 -20.70 -10.63
C PRO A 281 -12.80 -21.31 -9.24
N GLY A 282 -11.95 -21.02 -8.26
CA GLY A 282 -12.05 -21.61 -6.91
C GLY A 282 -12.96 -20.85 -5.95
N TYR A 283 -13.19 -19.55 -6.17
CA TYR A 283 -13.87 -18.69 -5.18
C TYR A 283 -14.81 -17.62 -5.77
N PHE A 284 -14.53 -17.07 -6.95
CA PHE A 284 -15.24 -15.89 -7.48
C PHE A 284 -16.25 -16.21 -8.60
N ASP A 285 -16.40 -17.48 -8.94
CA ASP A 285 -17.41 -17.95 -9.89
C ASP A 285 -18.83 -17.82 -9.31
N GLN A 286 -19.79 -17.37 -10.12
CA GLN A 286 -21.17 -17.09 -9.69
C GLN A 286 -21.93 -18.31 -9.19
N GLU A 287 -21.51 -19.51 -9.58
CA GLU A 287 -22.17 -20.75 -9.16
C GLU A 287 -21.73 -21.19 -7.76
N LEU A 288 -20.64 -20.61 -7.22
CA LEU A 288 -20.06 -21.07 -5.95
C LEU A 288 -20.69 -20.39 -4.72
N PRO A 289 -20.87 -21.13 -3.61
CA PRO A 289 -21.31 -20.55 -2.33
C PRO A 289 -20.39 -19.44 -1.83
N SER A 290 -19.09 -19.53 -2.11
CA SER A 290 -18.09 -18.51 -1.73
C SER A 290 -18.38 -17.17 -2.36
N ARG A 291 -18.98 -17.17 -3.56
CA ARG A 291 -19.32 -15.93 -4.22
C ARG A 291 -20.31 -15.11 -3.43
N ALA A 292 -21.33 -15.74 -2.85
CA ALA A 292 -22.31 -15.04 -2.00
C ALA A 292 -21.64 -14.41 -0.77
N VAL A 293 -20.72 -15.11 -0.12
CA VAL A 293 -19.96 -14.56 1.04
C VAL A 293 -19.10 -13.37 0.63
N ILE A 294 -18.47 -13.44 -0.54
CA ILE A 294 -17.65 -12.36 -1.10
C ILE A 294 -18.52 -11.15 -1.45
N ASP A 295 -19.67 -11.37 -2.09
CA ASP A 295 -20.64 -10.33 -2.44
C ASP A 295 -21.18 -9.65 -1.18
N ASP A 296 -21.60 -10.40 -0.16
CA ASP A 296 -22.10 -9.87 1.11
C ASP A 296 -21.05 -8.99 1.81
N ALA A 297 -19.79 -9.45 1.83
CA ALA A 297 -18.70 -8.67 2.41
C ALA A 297 -18.43 -7.37 1.63
N PHE A 298 -18.40 -7.44 0.30
CA PHE A 298 -18.19 -6.28 -0.56
C PHE A 298 -19.32 -5.26 -0.40
N TRP A 299 -20.58 -5.68 -0.51
CA TRP A 299 -21.73 -4.80 -0.37
C TRP A 299 -21.86 -4.22 1.05
N SER A 300 -21.53 -5.00 2.08
CA SER A 300 -21.45 -4.48 3.44
C SER A 300 -20.46 -3.31 3.56
N TYR A 301 -19.32 -3.34 2.86
CA TYR A 301 -18.40 -2.21 2.85
C TYR A 301 -18.91 -1.04 2.02
N VAL A 302 -19.44 -1.28 0.83
CA VAL A 302 -20.01 -0.21 -0.01
C VAL A 302 -21.12 0.53 0.74
N ASP A 303 -21.96 -0.18 1.49
CA ASP A 303 -23.12 0.42 2.16
C ASP A 303 -22.78 1.08 3.50
N ASN A 304 -21.79 0.57 4.24
CA ASN A 304 -21.59 0.94 5.66
C ASN A 304 -20.25 1.58 5.98
N LEU A 305 -19.25 1.47 5.11
CA LEU A 305 -17.91 1.96 5.40
C LEU A 305 -17.83 3.46 5.04
N PRO A 306 -17.67 4.39 6.00
CA PRO A 306 -17.68 5.82 5.72
C PRO A 306 -16.47 6.28 4.91
N TYR A 307 -16.68 7.33 4.13
CA TYR A 307 -15.61 8.11 3.50
C TYR A 307 -14.83 8.86 4.59
N PRO A 308 -13.49 8.83 4.56
CA PRO A 308 -12.70 9.65 5.46
C PRO A 308 -12.87 11.12 5.07
N GLY A 309 -12.74 12.03 6.02
CA GLY A 309 -12.65 13.45 5.68
C GLY A 309 -11.45 13.69 4.78
N ILE A 310 -11.55 14.65 3.85
CA ILE A 310 -10.34 15.11 3.15
C ILE A 310 -9.39 15.63 4.21
N GLU A 311 -8.25 14.95 4.34
CA GLU A 311 -7.09 15.48 5.01
C GLU A 311 -6.36 16.23 3.92
N ALA A 312 -6.79 17.47 3.73
CA ALA A 312 -6.36 18.36 2.68
C ALA A 312 -4.84 18.25 2.50
N GLY A 313 -4.44 17.51 1.45
CA GLY A 313 -3.18 16.77 1.11
C GLY A 313 -2.35 16.06 2.19
N GLU A 314 -2.78 16.02 3.44
CA GLU A 314 -1.97 16.37 4.63
C GLU A 314 -1.37 17.80 4.59
N GLY A 315 -1.48 18.51 3.46
CA GLY A 315 -1.50 19.96 3.32
C GLY A 315 -1.77 20.39 1.85
N ALA A 316 -1.50 21.62 1.44
CA ALA A 316 -1.52 22.05 0.03
C ALA A 316 -0.60 21.21 -0.89
N ILE A 317 0.54 20.75 -0.37
CA ILE A 317 1.50 19.89 -1.08
C ILE A 317 2.03 18.86 -0.09
N ARG A 318 2.04 17.58 -0.47
CA ARG A 318 2.81 16.53 0.19
C ARG A 318 3.70 15.81 -0.80
N ALA A 319 4.98 15.74 -0.49
CA ALA A 319 5.94 14.89 -1.18
C ALA A 319 6.36 13.75 -0.26
N SER A 320 6.28 12.51 -0.75
CA SER A 320 6.68 11.32 0.00
C SER A 320 7.81 10.60 -0.75
N LEU A 321 8.95 10.45 -0.09
CA LEU A 321 10.13 9.75 -0.58
C LEU A 321 10.18 8.34 0.02
N THR A 322 10.43 7.35 -0.84
CA THR A 322 10.75 5.96 -0.45
C THR A 322 11.98 5.50 -1.23
N TRP A 323 12.79 4.59 -0.68
CA TRP A 323 13.94 4.02 -1.39
C TRP A 323 14.09 2.51 -1.14
N GLY A 324 14.91 1.85 -1.97
CA GLY A 324 15.28 0.43 -1.81
C GLY A 324 16.32 0.21 -0.71
N GLU A 325 16.96 -0.97 -0.65
CA GLU A 325 17.79 -1.48 0.48
C GLU A 325 18.97 -0.62 1.01
N GLN A 326 19.22 0.56 0.45
CA GLN A 326 20.29 1.47 0.86
C GLN A 326 19.90 2.28 2.08
N LYS A 327 20.91 2.82 2.76
CA LYS A 327 20.73 3.25 4.15
C LYS A 327 20.04 4.60 4.31
N ASP A 328 20.29 5.54 3.40
CA ASP A 328 19.98 6.94 3.67
C ASP A 328 19.85 7.74 2.36
N VAL A 329 18.62 8.11 2.02
CA VAL A 329 18.29 9.02 0.92
C VAL A 329 17.44 10.15 1.50
N ASP A 330 17.97 11.36 1.45
CA ASP A 330 17.30 12.55 2.02
C ASP A 330 16.32 13.15 1.01
N LEU A 331 15.15 13.56 1.49
CA LEU A 331 14.20 14.41 0.79
C LEU A 331 14.59 15.89 0.93
N HIS A 332 14.63 16.60 -0.19
CA HIS A 332 14.93 18.03 -0.25
C HIS A 332 13.77 18.78 -0.89
N ALA A 333 13.35 19.87 -0.26
CA ALA A 333 12.36 20.79 -0.81
C ALA A 333 12.90 22.23 -0.81
N PHE A 334 12.87 22.89 -1.97
CA PHE A 334 13.05 24.33 -2.07
C PHE A 334 11.71 25.02 -2.23
N GLU A 335 11.41 25.96 -1.35
CA GLU A 335 10.17 26.72 -1.35
C GLU A 335 10.28 27.98 -2.21
N PRO A 336 9.15 28.55 -2.68
CA PRO A 336 9.14 29.76 -3.51
C PRO A 336 9.91 30.95 -2.90
N ASN A 337 9.89 31.06 -1.56
CA ASN A 337 10.58 32.11 -0.81
C ASN A 337 12.12 31.91 -0.73
N GLY A 338 12.63 30.77 -1.21
CA GLY A 338 14.05 30.40 -1.19
C GLY A 338 14.47 29.58 0.03
N SER A 339 13.54 29.21 0.92
CA SER A 339 13.81 28.28 2.02
C SER A 339 14.15 26.90 1.48
N HIS A 340 15.11 26.25 2.14
CA HIS A 340 15.51 24.88 1.84
C HIS A 340 15.19 24.00 3.05
N VAL A 341 14.29 23.04 2.85
CA VAL A 341 13.81 22.10 3.86
C VAL A 341 14.39 20.72 3.58
N TYR A 342 15.10 20.16 4.57
CA TYR A 342 15.79 18.87 4.52
C TYR A 342 16.22 18.45 5.93
N TYR A 343 16.91 17.31 6.10
CA TYR A 343 17.22 16.73 7.41
C TYR A 343 17.90 17.68 8.43
N VAL A 344 18.70 18.67 7.98
CA VAL A 344 19.30 19.68 8.88
C VAL A 344 18.33 20.79 9.26
N ASN A 345 17.47 21.19 8.32
CA ASN A 345 16.50 22.26 8.49
C ASN A 345 15.11 21.74 8.13
N THR A 346 14.44 21.14 9.11
CA THR A 346 13.16 20.46 8.90
C THR A 346 11.97 21.41 8.82
N MET A 347 12.18 22.72 8.92
CA MET A 347 11.12 23.74 8.88
C MET A 347 11.47 24.79 7.82
N GLY A 348 10.57 24.97 6.87
CA GLY A 348 10.54 26.10 5.94
C GLY A 348 9.58 27.18 6.40
N VAL A 349 9.30 28.11 5.50
CA VAL A 349 8.26 29.14 5.71
C VAL A 349 6.89 28.58 5.36
N SER A 350 6.77 27.77 4.29
CA SER A 350 5.49 27.15 3.92
C SER A 350 5.33 25.75 4.52
N GLY A 351 6.37 24.92 4.45
CA GLY A 351 6.29 23.50 4.74
C GLY A 351 7.29 23.02 5.76
N LYS A 352 7.19 21.73 6.08
CA LYS A 352 8.03 21.05 7.06
C LYS A 352 8.31 19.61 6.62
N LEU A 353 9.45 19.10 7.08
CA LEU A 353 9.81 17.69 7.00
C LEU A 353 9.31 16.99 8.28
N ASP A 354 8.65 15.85 8.15
CA ASP A 354 8.07 15.13 9.30
C ASP A 354 9.13 14.38 10.11
N VAL A 355 9.95 13.55 9.46
CA VAL A 355 10.98 12.69 10.06
C VAL A 355 12.15 12.52 9.09
N ASP A 356 13.38 12.68 9.59
CA ASP A 356 14.63 12.23 8.93
C ASP A 356 14.77 10.72 9.20
N ASP A 357 14.48 9.89 8.21
CA ASP A 357 14.51 8.44 8.33
C ASP A 357 15.82 7.88 7.76
N ARG A 358 16.76 7.56 8.64
CA ARG A 358 18.08 6.97 8.26
C ARG A 358 18.05 5.45 8.15
N SER A 359 16.87 4.86 8.00
CA SER A 359 16.65 3.42 7.90
C SER A 359 16.47 2.97 6.46
N GLN A 360 16.27 1.68 6.27
CA GLN A 360 16.60 1.02 5.00
C GLN A 360 15.62 1.31 3.84
N TYR A 361 14.46 1.93 4.08
CA TYR A 361 13.42 2.08 3.04
C TYR A 361 12.67 3.43 3.01
N GLY A 362 12.88 4.31 3.99
CA GLY A 362 11.97 5.44 4.25
C GLY A 362 10.58 4.97 4.73
N PRO A 363 9.58 5.87 4.85
CA PRO A 363 9.47 7.12 4.09
C PRO A 363 9.93 8.38 4.82
N GLU A 364 10.37 9.38 4.04
CA GLU A 364 10.44 10.79 4.47
C GLU A 364 9.33 11.60 3.80
N ASN A 365 8.67 12.51 4.53
CA ASN A 365 7.61 13.35 3.96
C ASN A 365 7.86 14.84 4.18
N TYR A 366 7.73 15.60 3.10
CA TYR A 366 7.64 17.06 3.12
C TYR A 366 6.18 17.47 2.94
N VAL A 367 5.68 18.36 3.82
CA VAL A 367 4.27 18.77 3.87
C VAL A 367 4.15 20.29 4.00
N VAL A 368 3.37 20.92 3.13
CA VAL A 368 2.99 22.35 3.18
C VAL A 368 1.54 22.44 3.59
N ALA A 369 1.17 23.09 4.70
CA ALA A 369 -0.24 23.19 5.11
C ALA A 369 -1.08 24.02 4.13
N CYS A 370 -2.41 23.84 4.14
CA CYS A 370 -3.30 24.48 3.18
C CYS A 370 -3.33 26.00 3.30
N GLU A 371 -3.25 26.50 4.53
CA GLU A 371 -3.20 27.91 4.89
C GLU A 371 -1.83 28.55 4.70
N ASP A 372 -0.78 27.73 4.59
CA ASP A 372 0.63 28.18 4.54
C ASP A 372 1.20 28.11 3.12
N VAL A 373 0.40 27.72 2.11
CA VAL A 373 0.87 27.62 0.72
C VAL A 373 1.23 28.99 0.15
N GLU A 374 2.38 29.07 -0.51
CA GLU A 374 2.84 30.26 -1.19
C GLU A 374 2.72 30.08 -2.72
N LEU A 375 2.35 31.16 -3.42
CA LEU A 375 2.39 31.18 -4.88
C LEU A 375 3.84 31.11 -5.36
N GLY A 376 4.08 30.33 -6.42
CA GLY A 376 5.40 30.12 -7.01
C GLY A 376 5.76 28.65 -7.12
N THR A 377 7.05 28.37 -7.33
CA THR A 377 7.54 27.02 -7.61
C THR A 377 8.14 26.38 -6.37
N TYR A 378 7.64 25.19 -6.01
CA TYR A 378 8.30 24.29 -5.09
C TYR A 378 9.14 23.28 -5.89
N GLU A 379 10.44 23.21 -5.63
CA GLU A 379 11.31 22.20 -6.23
C GLU A 379 11.54 21.05 -5.24
N ILE A 380 11.11 19.86 -5.62
CA ILE A 380 11.21 18.65 -4.78
C ILE A 380 12.20 17.68 -5.42
N GLY A 381 13.19 17.27 -4.64
CA GLY A 381 14.25 16.39 -5.07
C GLY A 381 14.78 15.52 -3.95
N LEU A 382 15.85 14.80 -4.25
CA LEU A 382 16.48 13.91 -3.29
C LEU A 382 18.01 13.94 -3.37
N ASN A 383 18.65 13.54 -2.29
CA ASN A 383 20.10 13.38 -2.21
C ASN A 383 20.44 11.98 -1.70
N TYR A 384 21.31 11.25 -2.42
CA TYR A 384 21.80 9.97 -1.91
C TYR A 384 22.83 10.21 -0.81
N PHE A 385 22.41 10.25 0.45
CA PHE A 385 23.27 10.68 1.55
C PHE A 385 24.28 9.61 1.96
N SER A 386 23.82 8.37 2.20
CA SER A 386 24.71 7.27 2.58
C SER A 386 24.23 5.90 2.13
N GLY A 387 25.19 5.08 1.69
CA GLY A 387 24.96 3.69 1.32
C GLY A 387 26.20 3.05 0.71
N SER A 388 26.08 1.81 0.28
CA SER A 388 27.22 0.99 -0.19
C SER A 388 27.04 0.42 -1.59
N ALA A 389 25.87 0.59 -2.20
CA ALA A 389 25.53 0.17 -3.55
C ALA A 389 24.52 1.16 -4.18
N PRO A 390 24.18 1.05 -5.47
CA PRO A 390 23.14 1.90 -6.04
C PRO A 390 21.79 1.77 -5.33
N ALA A 391 21.04 2.87 -5.22
CA ALA A 391 19.71 2.91 -4.61
C ALA A 391 18.65 3.24 -5.67
N ASN A 392 17.48 2.60 -5.61
CA ASN A 392 16.31 3.06 -6.36
C ASN A 392 15.42 3.86 -5.41
N ALA A 393 15.15 5.11 -5.75
CA ALA A 393 14.32 6.01 -4.95
C ALA A 393 13.10 6.47 -5.75
N LYS A 394 11.97 6.65 -5.07
CA LYS A 394 10.68 7.03 -5.64
C LYS A 394 10.10 8.19 -4.83
N ILE A 395 9.74 9.27 -5.52
CA ILE A 395 8.97 10.39 -4.96
C ILE A 395 7.55 10.35 -5.53
N SER A 396 6.57 10.44 -4.63
CA SER A 396 5.14 10.61 -4.96
C SER A 396 4.67 11.98 -4.48
N ILE A 397 3.90 12.69 -5.31
CA ILE A 397 3.34 14.02 -4.98
C ILE A 397 1.82 13.93 -4.86
N PHE A 398 1.32 14.49 -3.75
CA PHE A 398 -0.10 14.65 -3.46
C PHE A 398 -0.40 16.14 -3.29
N LEU A 399 -1.48 16.60 -3.90
CA LEU A 399 -1.83 18.02 -3.97
C LEU A 399 -3.15 18.30 -3.25
N GLY A 400 -3.30 19.52 -2.75
CA GLY A 400 -4.51 20.00 -2.08
C GLY A 400 -5.77 19.96 -2.95
N ASN A 401 -5.62 19.85 -4.27
CA ASN A 401 -6.69 19.64 -5.24
C ASN A 401 -7.10 18.17 -5.45
N ASN A 402 -6.65 17.26 -4.58
CA ASN A 402 -6.89 15.83 -4.63
C ASN A 402 -6.25 15.09 -5.83
N GLU A 403 -5.36 15.77 -6.56
CA GLU A 403 -4.56 15.17 -7.60
C GLU A 403 -3.39 14.38 -7.01
N THR A 404 -3.19 13.16 -7.51
CA THR A 404 -1.98 12.38 -7.27
C THR A 404 -1.18 12.37 -8.56
N VAL A 405 0.04 12.91 -8.50
CA VAL A 405 0.91 12.95 -9.67
C VAL A 405 1.59 11.60 -9.84
N THR A 406 1.73 11.16 -11.10
CA THR A 406 2.48 9.94 -11.43
C THR A 406 3.85 9.94 -10.74
N PRO A 407 4.15 8.95 -9.90
CA PRO A 407 5.43 8.90 -9.18
C PRO A 407 6.63 8.84 -10.12
N LYS A 408 7.71 9.54 -9.77
CA LYS A 408 9.00 9.46 -10.49
C LYS A 408 9.95 8.57 -9.71
N THR A 409 10.55 7.61 -10.41
CA THR A 409 11.57 6.69 -9.85
C THR A 409 12.92 7.00 -10.49
N VAL A 410 13.97 7.02 -9.68
CA VAL A 410 15.35 7.28 -10.11
C VAL A 410 16.31 6.27 -9.49
N THR A 411 17.32 5.87 -10.26
CA THR A 411 18.44 5.09 -9.77
C THR A 411 19.61 6.01 -9.42
N LEU A 412 20.02 5.98 -8.17
CA LEU A 412 21.13 6.75 -7.59
C LEU A 412 22.37 5.86 -7.56
N SER A 413 23.41 6.25 -8.30
CA SER A 413 24.58 5.39 -8.51
C SER A 413 25.53 5.32 -7.31
N GLU A 414 25.72 6.44 -6.61
CA GLU A 414 26.70 6.56 -5.53
C GLU A 414 26.29 7.61 -4.49
N PRO A 415 26.65 7.43 -3.20
CA PRO A 415 26.31 8.38 -2.16
C PRO A 415 27.17 9.65 -2.26
N LEU A 416 26.52 10.81 -2.21
CA LEU A 416 27.15 12.13 -2.25
C LEU A 416 27.33 12.73 -0.86
N GLY A 417 26.61 12.22 0.15
CA GLY A 417 26.55 12.80 1.50
C GLY A 417 26.25 14.29 1.44
N ARG A 418 26.86 15.05 2.36
CA ARG A 418 26.68 16.51 2.47
C ARG A 418 27.03 17.30 1.21
N SER A 419 27.80 16.72 0.28
CA SER A 419 28.15 17.41 -0.95
C SER A 419 26.97 17.53 -1.92
N GLY A 420 25.96 16.66 -1.77
CA GLY A 420 24.73 16.70 -2.56
C GLY A 420 23.67 17.66 -2.01
N ASP A 421 23.79 18.13 -0.75
CA ASP A 421 22.73 18.91 -0.10
C ASP A 421 22.38 20.21 -0.83
N ALA A 422 23.39 20.87 -1.41
CA ALA A 422 23.24 22.15 -2.10
C ALA A 422 22.70 22.00 -3.54
N SER A 423 22.77 20.79 -4.10
CA SER A 423 22.37 20.49 -5.48
C SER A 423 21.74 19.10 -5.56
N PRO A 424 20.61 18.87 -4.85
CA PRO A 424 19.93 17.59 -4.89
C PRO A 424 19.37 17.33 -6.30
N GLN A 425 19.10 16.06 -6.60
CA GLN A 425 18.47 15.71 -7.86
C GLN A 425 16.98 16.05 -7.81
N ILE A 426 16.60 17.17 -8.43
CA ILE A 426 15.20 17.61 -8.53
C ILE A 426 14.42 16.67 -9.45
N LEU A 427 13.33 16.10 -8.92
CA LEU A 427 12.43 15.24 -9.67
C LEU A 427 11.13 15.96 -10.04
N PHE A 428 10.64 16.86 -9.20
CA PHE A 428 9.38 17.57 -9.44
C PHE A 428 9.55 19.07 -9.28
N ARG A 429 8.85 19.82 -10.13
CA ARG A 429 8.55 21.24 -9.91
C ARG A 429 7.05 21.40 -9.80
N VAL A 430 6.57 21.85 -8.64
CA VAL A 430 5.15 22.11 -8.39
C VAL A 430 4.95 23.62 -8.45
N ASN A 431 4.34 24.10 -9.53
CA ASN A 431 3.97 25.49 -9.73
C ASN A 431 2.59 25.74 -9.12
N VAL A 432 2.56 26.54 -8.05
CA VAL A 432 1.33 26.99 -7.39
C VAL A 432 0.96 28.36 -7.93
N SER A 433 -0.25 28.47 -8.46
CA SER A 433 -0.80 29.71 -9.03
C SER A 433 -2.24 29.92 -8.56
N GLU A 434 -2.76 31.12 -8.78
CA GLU A 434 -4.15 31.48 -8.47
C GLU A 434 -4.87 31.76 -9.80
N ASP A 435 -6.05 31.17 -9.99
CA ASP A 435 -6.86 31.39 -11.19
C ASP A 435 -7.67 32.70 -11.14
N GLU A 436 -8.42 33.00 -12.20
CA GLU A 436 -9.24 34.22 -12.29
C GLU A 436 -10.35 34.31 -11.21
N SER A 437 -10.69 33.19 -10.57
CA SER A 437 -11.70 33.10 -9.52
C SER A 437 -11.13 33.23 -8.10
N GLY A 438 -9.80 33.29 -7.98
CA GLY A 438 -9.10 33.33 -6.69
C GLY A 438 -8.84 31.94 -6.09
N GLN A 439 -8.96 30.87 -6.89
CA GLN A 439 -8.72 29.51 -6.45
C GLN A 439 -7.28 29.09 -6.75
N ILE A 440 -6.65 28.39 -5.80
CA ILE A 440 -5.31 27.82 -5.99
C ILE A 440 -5.34 26.66 -6.98
N THR A 441 -4.42 26.71 -7.93
CA THR A 441 -4.19 25.68 -8.95
C THR A 441 -2.74 25.22 -8.92
N TYR A 442 -2.55 23.93 -9.24
CA TYR A 442 -1.25 23.26 -9.25
C TYR A 442 -0.91 22.78 -10.66
N ASP A 443 0.32 23.02 -11.09
CA ASP A 443 0.88 22.48 -12.33
C ASP A 443 2.22 21.80 -12.01
N VAL A 444 2.40 20.55 -12.45
CA VAL A 444 3.54 19.72 -12.03
C VAL A 444 4.36 19.25 -13.23
N GLU A 445 5.65 19.58 -13.22
CA GLU A 445 6.63 19.21 -14.26
C GLU A 445 7.59 18.09 -13.83
#